data_AF-A0A8T5UXI5-F1
#
_entry.id   AF-A0A8T5UXI5-F1
#
_cell.length_a   1.000
_cell.length_b   1.000
_cell.length_c   1.000
_cell.angle_alpha   90.00
_cell.angle_beta   90.00
_cell.angle_gamma   90.00
#
_symmetry.space_group_name_H-M   'P 1'
#
loop_
_entity.id
_entity.type
_entity.pdbx_description
1 polymer ?
#
loop_
_entity_poly.entity_id
_entity_poly.type
_entity_poly.pdbx_seq_one_letter_code
_entity_poly.pdbx_strand_id
1 'polypeptide(L)'
;MPNFNIETAIIISFILGIILPLVGIGGVISLIIMGFIATYLTRPEDTSYKVGGIATGIFCIFFFFFGFITPPTLPYVLPNPLSLGVLVAFSGILNLIFSLIVSLIIYGGFGLLGGFLAVRFFMEKKEKKQEFKPSQPRRTLKRA
;
A
#
# COMPACT_ATOMS: atom_id res chain seq x y z
N MET A 1 17.15 11.66 6.05
CA MET A 1 15.95 11.18 5.34
C MET A 1 15.32 10.09 6.18
N PRO A 2 13.99 9.85 6.08
CA PRO A 2 13.38 8.71 6.76
C PRO A 2 14.14 7.44 6.37
N ASN A 3 14.88 6.89 7.32
CA ASN A 3 15.62 5.65 7.19
C ASN A 3 14.75 4.52 7.75
N PHE A 4 13.46 4.53 7.41
CA PHE A 4 12.50 3.59 7.95
C PHE A 4 12.62 2.28 7.20
N ASN A 5 12.58 1.19 7.97
CA ASN A 5 12.44 -0.14 7.40
C ASN A 5 11.09 -0.21 6.68
N ILE A 6 10.95 -1.09 5.69
CA ILE A 6 9.71 -1.24 4.90
C ILE A 6 8.48 -1.37 5.83
N GLU A 7 8.61 -2.17 6.88
CA GLU A 7 7.55 -2.39 7.87
C GLU A 7 7.10 -1.10 8.56
N THR A 8 8.04 -0.28 9.02
CA THR A 8 7.73 0.99 9.69
C THR A 8 7.09 1.99 8.72
N ALA A 9 7.55 2.02 7.46
CA ALA A 9 6.95 2.84 6.43
C ALA A 9 5.50 2.41 6.12
N ILE A 10 5.24 1.10 6.08
CA ILE A 10 3.89 0.54 5.94
C ILE A 10 3.02 0.96 7.13
N ILE A 11 3.48 0.83 8.37
CA ILE A 11 2.70 1.21 9.55
C ILE A 11 2.34 2.70 9.53
N ILE A 12 3.30 3.57 9.20
CA ILE A 12 3.05 5.03 9.14
C ILE A 12 2.03 5.37 8.05
N SER A 13 2.19 4.77 6.86
CA SER A 13 1.24 4.98 5.76
C SER A 13 -0.16 4.44 6.09
N PHE A 14 -0.25 3.35 6.85
CA PHE A 14 -1.50 2.76 7.33
C PHE A 14 -2.26 3.70 8.25
N ILE A 15 -1.57 4.28 9.25
CA ILE A 15 -2.15 5.28 10.15
C ILE A 15 -2.67 6.47 9.34
N LEU A 16 -1.88 6.93 8.37
CA LEU A 16 -2.28 8.04 7.52
C LEU A 16 -3.51 7.70 6.66
N GLY A 17 -3.57 6.49 6.11
CA GLY A 17 -4.70 5.98 5.34
C GLY A 17 -6.03 5.98 6.11
N ILE A 18 -5.98 5.78 7.43
CA ILE A 18 -7.16 5.90 8.31
C ILE A 18 -7.55 7.36 8.56
N ILE A 19 -6.57 8.25 8.68
CA ILE A 19 -6.80 9.66 9.02
C ILE A 19 -7.28 10.46 7.81
N LEU A 20 -6.78 10.17 6.60
CA LEU A 20 -7.08 10.87 5.36
C LEU A 20 -8.59 11.07 5.09
N PRO A 21 -9.46 10.04 5.26
CA PRO A 21 -10.90 10.17 5.14
C PRO A 21 -11.53 11.19 6.10
N LEU A 22 -10.97 11.37 7.32
CA LEU A 22 -11.47 12.33 8.31
C LEU A 22 -11.30 13.79 7.85
N VAL A 23 -10.36 14.05 6.94
CA VAL A 23 -10.07 15.38 6.38
C VAL A 23 -10.76 15.56 5.01
N GLY A 24 -11.65 14.65 4.62
CA GLY A 24 -12.38 14.71 3.36
C GLY A 24 -11.63 14.12 2.16
N ILE A 25 -10.45 13.52 2.36
CA ILE A 25 -9.67 12.84 1.32
C ILE A 25 -9.88 11.33 1.49
N GLY A 26 -10.97 10.82 0.92
CA GLY A 26 -11.35 9.40 1.01
C GLY A 26 -11.22 8.63 -0.30
N GLY A 27 -11.59 7.35 -0.25
CA GLY A 27 -11.75 6.49 -1.42
C GLY A 27 -10.45 6.19 -2.16
N VAL A 28 -10.48 6.27 -3.49
CA VAL A 28 -9.34 5.90 -4.34
C VAL A 28 -8.11 6.80 -4.11
N ILE A 29 -8.34 8.09 -3.82
CA ILE A 29 -7.27 9.06 -3.64
C ILE A 29 -6.45 8.74 -2.38
N SER A 30 -7.11 8.31 -1.29
CA SER A 30 -6.39 7.94 -0.07
C SER A 30 -5.50 6.72 -0.27
N LEU A 31 -5.90 5.76 -1.11
CA LEU A 31 -5.09 4.59 -1.46
C LEU A 31 -3.84 4.97 -2.25
N ILE A 32 -3.97 5.90 -3.21
CA ILE A 32 -2.84 6.41 -3.99
C ILE A 32 -1.86 7.15 -3.07
N ILE A 33 -2.37 8.02 -2.19
CA ILE A 33 -1.53 8.78 -1.23
C ILE A 33 -0.85 7.82 -0.26
N MET A 34 -1.56 6.82 0.26
CA MET A 34 -1.01 5.81 1.15
C MET A 34 0.13 5.04 0.46
N GLY A 35 -0.08 4.53 -0.75
CA GLY A 35 0.93 3.82 -1.52
C GLY A 35 2.15 4.70 -1.83
N PHE A 36 1.91 5.97 -2.17
CA PHE A 36 2.96 6.96 -2.39
C PHE A 36 3.82 7.18 -1.13
N ILE A 37 3.18 7.36 0.03
CA ILE A 37 3.87 7.65 1.28
C ILE A 37 4.65 6.42 1.78
N ALA A 38 4.07 5.22 1.65
CA ALA A 38 4.77 3.98 1.98
C ALA A 38 6.08 3.86 1.19
N THR A 39 6.01 4.06 -0.13
CA THR A 39 7.20 4.01 -0.99
C THR A 39 8.16 5.17 -0.73
N TYR A 40 7.66 6.38 -0.46
CA TYR A 40 8.50 7.55 -0.18
C TYR A 40 9.28 7.46 1.14
N LEU A 41 8.68 6.86 2.17
CA LEU A 41 9.29 6.71 3.50
C LEU A 41 10.28 5.55 3.58
N THR A 42 10.25 4.63 2.62
CA THR A 42 11.15 3.47 2.56
C THR A 42 12.56 3.91 2.22
N ARG A 43 13.57 3.20 2.77
CA ARG A 43 14.98 3.43 2.45
C ARG A 43 15.23 3.28 0.95
N PRO A 44 16.09 4.12 0.35
CA PRO A 44 16.32 4.12 -1.10
C PRO A 44 16.86 2.78 -1.64
N GLU A 45 17.59 2.02 -0.80
CA GLU A 45 18.11 0.69 -1.12
C GLU A 45 17.01 -0.35 -1.36
N ASP A 46 15.88 -0.21 -0.64
CA ASP A 46 14.76 -1.16 -0.66
C ASP A 46 13.51 -0.59 -1.34
N THR A 47 13.60 0.64 -1.84
CA THR A 47 12.43 1.35 -2.38
C THR A 47 12.01 0.75 -3.71
N SER A 48 10.76 0.30 -3.78
CA SER A 48 10.12 -0.16 -5.00
C SER A 48 8.67 0.29 -5.03
N TYR A 49 8.12 0.46 -6.24
CA TYR A 49 6.68 0.67 -6.43
C TYR A 49 5.86 -0.46 -5.81
N LYS A 50 6.43 -1.67 -5.72
CA LYS A 50 5.84 -2.84 -5.06
C LYS A 50 5.53 -2.59 -3.58
N VAL A 51 6.33 -1.76 -2.89
CA VAL A 51 6.11 -1.44 -1.47
C VAL A 51 4.77 -0.74 -1.27
N GLY A 52 4.42 0.19 -2.16
CA GLY A 52 3.12 0.88 -2.12
C GLY A 52 1.95 -0.08 -2.34
N GLY A 53 2.10 -1.05 -3.25
CA GLY A 53 1.10 -2.11 -3.47
C GLY A 53 0.93 -3.07 -2.29
N ILE A 54 2.04 -3.44 -1.65
CA ILE A 54 2.01 -4.29 -0.44
C ILE A 54 1.34 -3.55 0.71
N ALA A 55 1.64 -2.26 0.90
CA ALA A 55 1.05 -1.43 1.95
C ALA A 55 -0.48 -1.37 1.82
N THR A 56 -0.99 -1.06 0.63
CA THR A 56 -2.45 -1.01 0.39
C THR A 56 -3.08 -2.40 0.35
N GLY A 57 -2.33 -3.45 -0.01
CA GLY A 57 -2.77 -4.84 0.09
C GLY A 57 -3.01 -5.26 1.55
N ILE A 58 -2.10 -4.93 2.45
CA ILE A 58 -2.27 -5.17 3.91
C ILE A 58 -3.47 -4.37 4.42
N PHE A 59 -3.61 -3.12 3.98
CA PHE A 59 -4.76 -2.28 4.29
C PHE A 59 -6.08 -2.89 3.83
N CYS A 60 -6.12 -3.46 2.61
CA CYS A 60 -7.26 -4.17 2.07
C CYS A 60 -7.64 -5.38 2.95
N ILE A 61 -6.66 -6.19 3.34
CA ILE A 61 -6.91 -7.37 4.18
C ILE A 61 -7.52 -6.94 5.52
N PHE A 62 -6.97 -5.89 6.14
CA PHE A 62 -7.51 -5.37 7.39
C PHE A 62 -8.97 -4.92 7.26
N PHE A 63 -9.27 -4.10 6.25
CA PHE A 63 -10.64 -3.61 6.02
C PHE A 63 -11.61 -4.72 5.60
N PHE A 64 -11.12 -5.73 4.89
CA PHE A 64 -11.91 -6.89 4.53
C PHE A 64 -12.38 -7.67 5.77
N PHE A 65 -11.47 -7.97 6.69
CA PHE A 65 -11.84 -8.63 7.94
C PHE A 65 -12.69 -7.75 8.84
N PHE A 66 -12.42 -6.45 8.88
CA PHE A 66 -13.26 -5.48 9.61
C PHE A 66 -14.69 -5.47 9.07
N GLY A 67 -14.87 -5.47 7.75
CA GLY A 67 -16.19 -5.56 7.10
C GLY A 67 -16.86 -6.92 7.27
N PHE A 68 -16.08 -8.00 7.37
CA PHE A 68 -16.61 -9.34 7.62
C PHE A 68 -17.22 -9.47 9.03
N ILE A 69 -16.57 -8.90 10.05
CA ILE A 69 -17.07 -8.93 11.43
C ILE A 69 -18.11 -7.83 11.73
N THR A 70 -18.18 -6.81 10.89
CA THR A 70 -19.10 -5.67 11.05
C THR A 70 -20.19 -5.76 9.98
N PRO A 71 -21.26 -6.55 10.22
CA PRO A 71 -22.30 -6.73 9.22
C PRO A 71 -22.99 -5.40 8.92
N PRO A 72 -23.43 -5.19 7.67
CA PRO A 72 -24.17 -4.00 7.31
C PRO A 72 -25.51 -3.97 8.03
N THR A 73 -25.99 -2.77 8.34
CA THR A 73 -27.36 -2.57 8.80
C THR A 73 -28.32 -2.81 7.65
N LEU A 74 -29.12 -3.86 7.75
CA LEU A 74 -30.12 -4.19 6.75
C LEU A 74 -31.47 -3.56 7.13
N PRO A 75 -32.23 -3.02 6.17
CA PRO A 75 -33.57 -2.48 6.43
C PRO A 75 -34.63 -3.58 6.65
N TYR A 76 -34.23 -4.85 6.63
CA TYR A 76 -35.09 -6.02 6.80
C TYR A 76 -34.39 -7.11 7.60
N VAL A 77 -35.18 -8.02 8.16
CA VAL A 77 -34.68 -9.20 8.89
C VAL A 77 -34.46 -10.34 7.89
N LEU A 78 -33.28 -10.98 7.92
CA LEU A 78 -33.07 -12.16 7.09
C LEU A 78 -33.90 -13.34 7.61
N PRO A 79 -34.41 -14.19 6.70
CA PRO A 79 -34.90 -15.51 7.08
C PRO A 79 -33.84 -16.29 7.86
N ASN A 80 -34.27 -17.21 8.73
CA ASN A 80 -33.36 -18.08 9.50
C ASN A 80 -32.33 -18.74 8.55
N PRO A 81 -31.04 -18.78 8.88
CA PRO A 81 -30.00 -19.42 8.06
C PRO A 81 -30.35 -20.83 7.58
N LEU A 82 -31.07 -21.63 8.38
CA LEU A 82 -31.55 -22.95 7.96
C LEU A 82 -32.60 -22.90 6.84
N SER A 83 -33.41 -21.84 6.80
CA SER A 83 -34.44 -21.64 5.77
C SER A 83 -33.90 -21.09 4.46
N LEU A 84 -32.72 -20.46 4.47
CA LEU A 84 -32.04 -19.98 3.26
C LEU A 84 -31.40 -21.11 2.45
N GLY A 85 -31.17 -22.27 3.07
CA GLY A 85 -30.61 -23.44 2.41
C GLY A 85 -29.11 -23.37 2.16
N VAL A 86 -28.49 -24.55 2.00
CA VAL A 86 -27.03 -24.70 1.84
C VAL A 86 -26.49 -23.98 0.61
N LEU A 87 -27.30 -23.85 -0.44
CA LEU A 87 -26.90 -23.19 -1.69
C LEU A 87 -26.61 -21.70 -1.49
N VAL A 88 -27.38 -21.01 -0.65
CA VAL A 88 -27.17 -19.58 -0.34
C VAL A 88 -25.89 -19.41 0.48
N ALA A 89 -25.64 -20.27 1.46
CA ALA A 89 -24.40 -20.25 2.23
C ALA A 89 -23.17 -20.50 1.35
N PHE A 90 -23.24 -21.46 0.43
CA PHE A 90 -22.18 -21.75 -0.52
C PHE A 90 -21.91 -20.58 -1.47
N SER A 91 -22.95 -19.97 -2.02
CA SER A 91 -22.83 -18.76 -2.84
C SER A 91 -22.21 -17.59 -2.06
N GLY A 92 -22.57 -17.44 -0.78
CA GLY A 92 -21.98 -16.43 0.10
C GLY A 92 -20.47 -16.59 0.26
N ILE A 93 -19.99 -17.82 0.46
CA ILE A 93 -18.55 -18.13 0.55
C ILE A 93 -17.84 -17.80 -0.77
N LEU A 94 -18.42 -18.17 -1.92
CA LEU A 94 -17.84 -17.84 -3.22
C LEU A 94 -17.76 -16.32 -3.43
N ASN A 95 -18.82 -15.59 -3.11
CA ASN A 95 -18.84 -14.13 -3.21
C ASN A 95 -17.80 -13.48 -2.29
N LEU A 96 -17.58 -14.04 -1.10
CA LEU A 96 -16.55 -13.59 -0.16
C LEU A 96 -15.14 -13.77 -0.76
N ILE A 97 -14.86 -14.92 -1.38
CA ILE A 97 -13.57 -15.18 -2.04
C ILE A 97 -13.38 -14.24 -3.23
N PHE A 98 -14.39 -14.13 -4.12
CA PHE A 98 -14.30 -13.25 -5.28
C PHE A 98 -14.14 -11.78 -4.88
N SER A 99 -14.89 -11.31 -3.88
CA SER A 99 -14.76 -9.93 -3.40
C SER A 99 -13.38 -9.66 -2.79
N LEU A 100 -12.78 -10.61 -2.08
CA LEU A 100 -11.40 -10.48 -1.58
C LEU A 100 -10.40 -10.33 -2.74
N ILE A 101 -10.49 -11.20 -3.75
CA ILE A 101 -9.59 -11.17 -4.90
C ILE A 101 -9.72 -9.84 -5.65
N VAL A 102 -10.95 -9.42 -5.95
CA VAL A 102 -11.22 -8.16 -6.63
C VAL A 102 -10.74 -6.97 -5.80
N SER A 103 -10.97 -6.97 -4.49
CA SER A 103 -10.51 -5.89 -3.60
C SER A 103 -8.98 -5.81 -3.56
N LEU A 104 -8.28 -6.94 -3.49
CA LEU A 104 -6.82 -6.98 -3.53
C LEU A 104 -6.26 -6.41 -4.84
N ILE A 105 -6.89 -6.72 -5.98
CA ILE A 105 -6.49 -6.17 -7.28
C ILE A 105 -6.69 -4.65 -7.31
N ILE A 106 -7.83 -4.16 -6.81
CA ILE A 106 -8.15 -2.73 -6.80
C ILE A 106 -7.20 -1.97 -5.86
N TYR A 107 -7.11 -2.39 -4.60
CA TYR A 107 -6.29 -1.73 -3.59
C TYR A 107 -4.80 -1.83 -3.92
N GLY A 108 -4.34 -3.02 -4.29
CA GLY A 108 -2.97 -3.25 -4.73
C GLY A 108 -2.64 -2.43 -5.97
N GLY A 109 -3.54 -2.37 -6.96
CA GLY A 109 -3.38 -1.56 -8.16
C GLY A 109 -3.21 -0.07 -7.86
N PHE A 110 -4.09 0.52 -7.05
CA PHE A 110 -3.97 1.93 -6.67
C PHE A 110 -2.74 2.23 -5.79
N GLY A 111 -2.36 1.30 -4.90
CA GLY A 111 -1.13 1.42 -4.13
C GLY A 111 0.13 1.34 -4.98
N LEU A 112 0.14 0.46 -5.99
CA LEU A 112 1.22 0.38 -6.99
C LEU A 112 1.32 1.67 -7.80
N LEU A 113 0.19 2.26 -8.18
CA LEU A 113 0.17 3.56 -8.87
C LEU A 113 0.76 4.67 -7.97
N GLY A 114 0.36 4.72 -6.70
CA GLY A 114 0.94 5.63 -5.71
C GLY A 114 2.45 5.44 -5.54
N GLY A 115 2.89 4.19 -5.39
CA GLY A 115 4.30 3.84 -5.28
C GLY A 115 5.09 4.17 -6.54
N PHE A 116 4.52 3.95 -7.73
CA PHE A 116 5.13 4.31 -9.00
C PHE A 116 5.35 5.83 -9.13
N LEU A 117 4.37 6.63 -8.72
CA LEU A 117 4.51 8.09 -8.66
C LEU A 117 5.65 8.49 -7.70
N ALA A 118 5.73 7.87 -6.52
CA ALA A 118 6.80 8.17 -5.56
C ALA A 118 8.19 7.90 -6.14
N VAL A 119 8.39 6.74 -6.78
CA VAL A 119 9.66 6.40 -7.42
C VAL A 119 9.99 7.40 -8.53
N ARG A 120 9.05 7.68 -9.45
CA ARG A 120 9.31 8.52 -10.60
C ARG A 120 9.62 9.98 -10.23
N PHE A 121 8.87 10.56 -9.29
CA PHE A 121 9.07 11.96 -8.92
C PHE A 121 10.28 12.20 -8.00
N PHE A 122 10.65 11.21 -7.17
CA PHE A 122 11.63 11.43 -6.10
C PHE A 122 12.92 10.61 -6.22
N MET A 123 12.95 9.52 -7.01
CA MET A 123 14.16 8.71 -7.22
C MET A 123 14.91 9.04 -8.52
N GLU A 124 14.22 9.33 -9.65
CA GLU A 124 14.90 9.76 -10.89
C GLU A 124 15.74 11.04 -10.69
N LYS A 125 15.35 11.91 -9.75
CA LYS A 125 16.12 13.09 -9.36
C LYS A 125 17.34 12.79 -8.47
N LYS A 126 17.42 11.60 -7.86
CA LYS A 126 18.48 11.24 -6.90
C LYS A 126 19.65 10.50 -7.54
N GLU A 127 19.41 9.59 -8.48
CA GLU A 127 20.50 8.92 -9.23
C GLU A 127 21.40 9.95 -9.92
N LYS A 128 20.80 10.98 -10.55
CA LYS A 128 21.55 12.09 -11.17
C LYS A 128 22.37 12.95 -10.19
N LYS A 129 22.11 12.90 -8.89
CA LYS A 129 22.87 13.67 -7.88
C LYS A 129 24.02 12.91 -7.25
N GLN A 130 24.10 11.59 -7.39
CA GLN A 130 25.11 10.76 -6.72
C GLN A 130 26.36 10.47 -7.58
N GLU A 131 26.37 10.79 -8.88
CA GLU A 131 27.48 10.43 -9.77
C GLU A 131 28.67 11.41 -9.79
N PHE A 132 28.63 12.58 -9.16
CA PHE A 132 29.80 13.48 -9.16
C PHE A 132 30.70 13.26 -7.93
N LYS A 133 31.48 12.17 -7.94
CA LYS A 133 32.72 12.10 -7.15
C LYS A 133 33.89 12.52 -8.05
N PRO A 134 34.47 13.73 -7.91
CA PRO A 134 35.71 14.04 -8.61
C PRO A 134 36.79 13.10 -8.08
N SER A 135 37.30 12.23 -8.96
CA SER A 135 38.45 11.38 -8.70
C SER A 135 39.63 12.24 -8.26
N GLN A 136 39.97 12.18 -6.97
CA GLN A 136 41.15 12.88 -6.47
C GLN A 136 42.41 12.23 -7.09
N PRO A 137 43.31 13.01 -7.72
CA PRO A 137 44.50 12.45 -8.33
C PRO A 137 45.42 11.88 -7.23
N ARG A 138 45.64 10.56 -7.27
CA ARG A 138 46.63 9.87 -6.44
C ARG A 138 48.01 10.47 -6.71
N ARG A 139 48.54 11.23 -5.75
CA ARG A 139 49.95 11.68 -5.77
C ARG A 139 50.85 10.45 -5.76
N THR A 140 51.56 10.22 -6.87
CA THR A 140 52.66 9.26 -6.95
C THR A 140 53.89 9.86 -6.29
N LEU A 141 54.23 9.37 -5.10
CA LEU A 141 55.54 9.64 -4.50
C LEU A 141 56.57 8.76 -5.21
N LYS A 142 57.28 9.33 -6.19
CA LYS A 142 58.58 8.79 -6.62
C LYS A 142 59.54 8.95 -5.44
N ARG A 143 59.98 7.82 -4.86
CA ARG A 143 61.18 7.81 -4.01
C ARG A 143 62.40 7.77 -4.94
N ALA A 144 63.28 8.74 -4.75
CA ALA A 144 64.63 8.78 -5.31
C ALA A 144 65.53 7.76 -4.60
#